data_AF-A0A2A4UGZ0-F1
#
_entry.id   AF-A0A2A4UGZ0-F1
#
_cell.length_a   1.000
_cell.length_b   1.000
_cell.length_c   1.000
_cell.angle_alpha   90.00
_cell.angle_beta   90.00
_cell.angle_gamma   90.00
#
_symmetry.space_group_name_H-M   'P 1'
#
loop_
_entity.id
_entity.type
_entity.pdbx_description
1 polymer ?
#
loop_
_entity_poly.entity_id
_entity_poly.type
_entity_poly.pdbx_seq_one_letter_code
_entity_poly.pdbx_strand_id
1 'polypeptide(L)'
;MTELELQEVEKVHDKIPKWFKNPEQINTRILLAYMNLVSKREVITVDLLKSECRGIGTFDINYPQMKNISRKNNAKVFHQEGDLVTLWKPVKSFIQREYEQIAKLGSSDFVGNLTNEASAADQECISLEDINTLWLSFNEYSNKLVKALGRTNNIVGEYAEYLTLNYYGGKFLKASAASSDIKSSNGKLIQVKARKVSGSSMSGIGLSIIRSWDFDFLVTIFFDASGRIKKVLEVPVEVAKEYGVENSHQHGWVITTNNKLLNDTRITDMTTQFRGYDK
;
A
#
# COMPACT_ATOMS: atom_id res chain seq x y z
N MET A 1 -27.97 -12.78 -30.32
CA MET A 1 -27.73 -12.23 -28.98
C MET A 1 -29.07 -11.96 -28.35
N THR A 2 -29.25 -12.35 -27.10
CA THR A 2 -30.45 -12.02 -26.31
C THR A 2 -30.37 -10.58 -25.78
N GLU A 3 -31.50 -10.02 -25.35
CA GLU A 3 -31.55 -8.71 -24.69
C GLU A 3 -30.60 -8.63 -23.48
N LEU A 4 -30.53 -9.70 -22.68
CA LEU A 4 -29.61 -9.80 -21.55
C LEU A 4 -28.14 -9.78 -21.98
N GLU A 5 -27.80 -10.38 -23.12
CA GLU A 5 -26.44 -10.34 -23.65
C GLU A 5 -26.09 -8.96 -24.20
N LEU A 6 -27.04 -8.23 -24.82
CA LEU A 6 -26.81 -6.86 -25.30
C LEU A 6 -26.51 -5.90 -24.14
N GLN A 7 -27.32 -5.94 -23.08
CA GLN A 7 -27.08 -5.15 -21.87
C GLN A 7 -25.74 -5.49 -21.21
N GLU A 8 -25.34 -6.76 -21.28
CA GLU A 8 -24.06 -7.20 -20.75
C GLU A 8 -22.88 -6.70 -21.60
N VAL A 9 -23.03 -6.65 -22.93
CA VAL A 9 -22.04 -6.06 -23.86
C VAL A 9 -21.86 -4.57 -23.56
N GLU A 10 -22.93 -3.81 -23.37
CA GLU A 10 -22.86 -2.39 -22.99
C GLU A 10 -22.13 -2.20 -21.65
N LYS A 11 -22.43 -3.04 -20.65
CA LYS A 11 -21.73 -3.03 -19.36
C LYS A 11 -20.23 -3.28 -19.52
N VAL A 12 -19.82 -4.20 -20.41
CA VAL A 12 -18.40 -4.44 -20.71
C VAL A 12 -17.76 -3.20 -21.33
N HIS A 13 -18.42 -2.57 -22.31
CA HIS A 13 -17.93 -1.33 -22.93
C HIS A 13 -17.68 -0.21 -21.91
N ASP A 14 -18.57 -0.07 -20.91
CA ASP A 14 -18.44 0.93 -19.85
C ASP A 14 -17.37 0.61 -18.81
N LYS A 15 -17.13 -0.67 -18.53
CA LYS A 15 -16.27 -1.13 -17.43
C LYS A 15 -14.82 -1.30 -17.85
N ILE A 16 -14.55 -1.87 -19.03
CA ILE A 16 -13.19 -2.23 -19.47
C ILE A 16 -12.22 -1.03 -19.49
N PRO A 17 -12.58 0.15 -20.03
CA PRO A 17 -11.69 1.31 -19.98
C PRO A 17 -11.37 1.76 -18.56
N LYS A 18 -12.32 1.61 -17.62
CA LYS A 18 -12.14 1.93 -16.20
C LYS A 18 -11.28 0.88 -15.51
N TRP A 19 -11.46 -0.40 -15.83
CA TRP A 19 -10.64 -1.50 -15.33
C TRP A 19 -9.18 -1.28 -15.69
N PHE A 20 -8.88 -1.00 -16.95
CA PHE A 20 -7.50 -0.76 -17.38
C PHE A 20 -6.85 0.49 -16.78
N LYS A 21 -7.63 1.50 -16.37
CA LYS A 21 -7.12 2.65 -15.59
C LYS A 21 -6.86 2.33 -14.11
N ASN A 22 -7.35 1.19 -13.61
CA ASN A 22 -7.27 0.78 -12.20
C ASN A 22 -6.69 -0.65 -12.10
N PRO A 23 -5.37 -0.82 -12.33
CA PRO A 23 -4.73 -2.14 -12.39
C PRO A 23 -4.79 -2.93 -11.08
N GLU A 24 -5.02 -2.27 -9.94
CA GLU A 24 -5.15 -2.93 -8.63
C GLU A 24 -6.47 -3.71 -8.46
N GLN A 25 -7.51 -3.41 -9.24
CA GLN A 25 -8.80 -4.10 -9.13
C GLN A 25 -8.67 -5.58 -9.52
N ILE A 26 -9.25 -6.48 -8.72
CA ILE A 26 -9.15 -7.93 -8.92
C ILE A 26 -9.57 -8.34 -10.34
N ASN A 27 -10.69 -7.80 -10.83
CA ASN A 27 -11.21 -8.14 -12.15
C ASN A 27 -10.26 -7.68 -13.28
N THR A 28 -9.64 -6.50 -13.11
CA THR A 28 -8.59 -6.01 -14.02
C THR A 28 -7.40 -6.95 -14.02
N ARG A 29 -6.90 -7.34 -12.84
CA ARG A 29 -5.75 -8.23 -12.68
C ARG A 29 -5.97 -9.58 -13.36
N ILE A 30 -7.16 -10.18 -13.18
CA ILE A 30 -7.52 -11.45 -13.83
C ILE A 30 -7.57 -11.28 -15.36
N LEU A 31 -8.15 -10.18 -15.87
CA LEU A 31 -8.22 -9.93 -17.31
C LEU A 31 -6.83 -9.70 -17.92
N LEU A 32 -5.97 -8.91 -17.27
CA LEU A 32 -4.60 -8.66 -17.72
C LEU A 32 -3.76 -9.95 -17.70
N ALA A 33 -3.90 -10.77 -16.67
CA ALA A 33 -3.25 -12.08 -16.61
C ALA A 33 -3.64 -12.96 -17.79
N TYR A 34 -4.94 -13.02 -18.11
CA TYR A 34 -5.41 -13.71 -19.31
C TYR A 34 -4.82 -13.13 -20.60
N MET A 35 -4.83 -11.80 -20.76
CA MET A 35 -4.30 -11.13 -21.97
C MET A 35 -2.79 -11.38 -22.17
N ASN A 36 -2.02 -11.46 -21.07
CA ASN A 36 -0.61 -11.83 -21.10
C ASN A 36 -0.38 -13.31 -21.45
N LEU A 37 -1.27 -14.21 -21.00
CA LEU A 37 -1.15 -15.63 -21.31
C LEU A 37 -1.43 -15.90 -22.80
N VAL A 38 -2.45 -15.26 -23.38
CA VAL A 38 -2.80 -15.47 -24.80
C VAL A 38 -1.75 -14.95 -25.78
N SER A 39 -0.81 -14.09 -25.34
CA SER A 39 0.34 -13.71 -26.18
C SER A 39 1.47 -14.75 -26.17
N LYS A 40 1.45 -15.70 -25.22
CA LYS A 40 2.52 -16.69 -24.97
C LYS A 40 2.06 -18.14 -25.16
N ARG A 41 0.76 -18.38 -25.19
CA ARG A 41 0.13 -19.70 -25.16
C ARG A 41 -1.14 -19.67 -26.00
N GLU A 42 -1.35 -20.71 -26.80
CA GLU A 42 -2.58 -20.86 -27.59
C GLU A 42 -3.77 -21.34 -26.74
N VAL A 43 -3.49 -22.11 -25.69
CA VAL A 43 -4.49 -22.77 -24.84
C VAL A 43 -4.37 -22.28 -23.41
N ILE A 44 -5.46 -21.71 -22.88
CA ILE A 44 -5.52 -21.19 -21.51
C ILE A 44 -6.53 -22.00 -20.71
N THR A 45 -6.08 -22.69 -19.67
CA THR A 45 -6.97 -23.40 -18.74
C THR A 45 -7.32 -22.54 -17.52
N VAL A 46 -8.39 -22.88 -16.80
CA VAL A 46 -8.76 -22.24 -15.53
C VAL A 46 -7.62 -22.34 -14.53
N ASP A 47 -7.01 -23.53 -14.40
CA ASP A 47 -5.88 -23.75 -13.50
C ASP A 47 -4.66 -22.92 -13.89
N LEU A 48 -4.35 -22.82 -15.20
CA LEU A 48 -3.28 -21.97 -15.67
C LEU A 48 -3.55 -20.50 -15.36
N LEU A 49 -4.75 -20.02 -15.67
CA LEU A 49 -5.15 -18.64 -15.38
C LEU A 49 -5.14 -18.34 -13.87
N LYS A 50 -5.62 -19.29 -13.04
CA LYS A 50 -5.56 -19.21 -11.58
C LYS A 50 -4.13 -19.19 -11.07
N SER A 51 -3.25 -19.98 -11.68
CA SER A 51 -1.83 -20.03 -11.34
C SER A 51 -1.09 -18.75 -11.73
N GLU A 52 -1.50 -18.07 -12.79
CA GLU A 52 -1.01 -16.73 -13.14
C GLU A 52 -1.57 -15.68 -12.15
N CYS A 53 -2.74 -15.94 -11.58
CA CYS A 53 -3.41 -15.11 -10.59
C CYS A 53 -3.09 -15.48 -9.12
N ARG A 54 -1.96 -16.17 -8.82
CA ARG A 54 -1.61 -16.66 -7.46
C ARG A 54 -1.68 -15.60 -6.35
N GLY A 55 -1.50 -14.33 -6.67
CA GLY A 55 -1.64 -13.19 -5.73
C GLY A 55 -3.07 -12.71 -5.50
N ILE A 56 -4.09 -13.46 -5.93
CA ILE A 56 -5.52 -13.14 -5.78
C ILE A 56 -6.18 -14.26 -4.95
N GLY A 57 -6.15 -14.13 -3.62
CA GLY A 57 -6.73 -15.13 -2.70
C GLY A 57 -8.25 -15.34 -2.85
N THR A 58 -8.94 -14.44 -3.55
CA THR A 58 -10.37 -14.51 -3.84
C THR A 58 -10.67 -14.82 -5.31
N PHE A 59 -9.72 -15.40 -6.06
CA PHE A 59 -9.89 -15.76 -7.47
C PHE A 59 -11.18 -16.57 -7.70
N ASP A 60 -11.40 -17.61 -6.89
CA ASP A 60 -12.55 -18.51 -7.02
C ASP A 60 -13.90 -17.82 -6.78
N ILE A 61 -13.90 -16.64 -6.15
CA ILE A 61 -15.10 -15.82 -5.93
C ILE A 61 -15.30 -14.84 -7.08
N ASN A 62 -14.22 -14.27 -7.63
CA ASN A 62 -14.29 -13.21 -8.63
C ASN A 62 -14.37 -13.74 -10.07
N TYR A 63 -13.60 -14.79 -10.40
CA TYR A 63 -13.57 -15.37 -11.74
C TYR A 63 -14.97 -15.84 -12.23
N PRO A 64 -15.80 -16.52 -11.41
CA PRO A 64 -17.17 -16.88 -11.80
C PRO A 64 -18.03 -15.67 -12.22
N GLN A 65 -17.84 -14.51 -11.58
CA GLN A 65 -18.58 -13.28 -11.91
C GLN A 65 -18.16 -12.69 -13.26
N MET A 66 -16.95 -13.00 -13.74
CA MET A 66 -16.42 -12.55 -15.02
C MET A 66 -16.79 -13.48 -16.18
N LYS A 67 -17.31 -14.68 -15.90
CA LYS A 67 -17.79 -15.64 -16.91
C LYS A 67 -19.30 -15.84 -16.92
N ASN A 68 -20.03 -15.49 -15.87
CA ASN A 68 -21.48 -15.69 -15.79
C ASN A 68 -22.23 -14.36 -15.91
N ILE A 69 -23.33 -14.35 -16.68
CA ILE A 69 -24.28 -13.22 -16.68
C ILE A 69 -25.19 -13.38 -15.47
N SER A 70 -25.23 -12.38 -14.59
CA SER A 70 -26.15 -12.36 -13.46
C SER A 70 -26.42 -10.92 -13.03
N ARG A 71 -27.47 -10.69 -12.22
CA ARG A 71 -27.83 -9.36 -11.73
C ARG A 71 -26.71 -8.62 -10.97
N LYS A 72 -25.76 -9.37 -10.38
CA LYS A 72 -24.68 -8.81 -9.54
C LYS A 72 -23.29 -8.99 -10.15
N ASN A 73 -23.19 -9.41 -11.41
CA ASN A 73 -21.88 -9.62 -12.01
C ASN A 73 -21.20 -8.29 -12.35
N ASN A 74 -19.87 -8.30 -12.40
CA ASN A 74 -19.06 -7.10 -12.59
C ASN A 74 -18.74 -6.78 -14.06
N ALA A 75 -19.39 -7.47 -15.01
CA ALA A 75 -19.13 -7.57 -16.45
C ALA A 75 -18.59 -8.96 -16.84
N LYS A 76 -19.23 -9.60 -17.81
CA LYS A 76 -18.81 -10.87 -18.41
C LYS A 76 -17.80 -10.62 -19.51
N VAL A 77 -16.57 -11.06 -19.29
CA VAL A 77 -15.46 -10.93 -20.25
C VAL A 77 -14.95 -12.28 -20.72
N PHE A 78 -15.21 -13.35 -19.96
CA PHE A 78 -14.77 -14.70 -20.28
C PHE A 78 -15.91 -15.61 -20.74
N HIS A 79 -15.55 -16.55 -21.60
CA HIS A 79 -16.28 -17.77 -21.87
C HIS A 79 -15.44 -18.95 -21.37
N GLN A 80 -16.09 -19.96 -20.80
CA GLN A 80 -15.44 -21.17 -20.33
C GLN A 80 -16.16 -22.39 -20.88
N GLU A 81 -15.40 -23.31 -21.46
CA GLU A 81 -15.86 -24.61 -21.95
C GLU A 81 -14.97 -25.70 -21.34
N GLY A 82 -15.53 -26.52 -20.44
CA GLY A 82 -14.70 -27.38 -19.58
C GLY A 82 -13.71 -26.54 -18.77
N ASP A 83 -12.42 -26.84 -18.88
CA ASP A 83 -11.35 -26.05 -18.26
C ASP A 83 -10.80 -24.95 -19.18
N LEU A 84 -11.18 -24.91 -20.45
CA LEU A 84 -10.67 -23.92 -21.40
C LEU A 84 -11.32 -22.56 -21.14
N VAL A 85 -10.50 -21.52 -21.08
CA VAL A 85 -10.93 -20.12 -20.93
C VAL A 85 -10.64 -19.36 -22.21
N THR A 86 -11.64 -18.63 -22.72
CA THR A 86 -11.50 -17.73 -23.86
C THR A 86 -12.15 -16.37 -23.57
N LEU A 87 -11.80 -15.33 -24.33
CA LEU A 87 -12.60 -14.09 -24.31
C LEU A 87 -14.00 -14.35 -24.84
N TRP A 88 -15.00 -13.77 -24.17
CA TRP A 88 -16.38 -13.88 -24.62
C TRP A 88 -16.53 -13.22 -25.99
N LYS A 89 -16.95 -14.03 -26.98
CA LYS A 89 -16.94 -13.69 -28.41
C LYS A 89 -17.53 -12.31 -28.74
N PRO A 90 -18.67 -11.87 -28.17
CA PRO A 90 -19.27 -10.57 -28.49
C PRO A 90 -18.38 -9.35 -28.18
N VAL A 91 -17.52 -9.46 -27.16
CA VAL A 91 -16.68 -8.35 -26.67
C VAL A 91 -15.19 -8.57 -26.91
N LYS A 92 -14.81 -9.72 -27.48
CA LYS A 92 -13.41 -10.13 -27.71
C LYS A 92 -12.59 -9.06 -28.43
N SER A 93 -13.04 -8.62 -29.61
CA SER A 93 -12.30 -7.65 -30.43
C SER A 93 -12.19 -6.29 -29.75
N PHE A 94 -13.21 -5.89 -28.98
CA PHE A 94 -13.19 -4.65 -28.21
C PHE A 94 -12.12 -4.71 -27.10
N ILE A 95 -12.14 -5.76 -26.29
CA ILE A 95 -11.17 -5.96 -25.19
C ILE A 95 -9.74 -6.00 -25.74
N GLN A 96 -9.51 -6.73 -26.84
CA GLN A 96 -8.20 -6.81 -27.49
C GLN A 96 -7.72 -5.42 -27.94
N ARG A 97 -8.57 -4.63 -28.59
CA ARG A 97 -8.23 -3.28 -29.04
C ARG A 97 -7.92 -2.35 -27.86
N GLU A 98 -8.71 -2.37 -26.81
CA GLU A 98 -8.46 -1.55 -25.60
C GLU A 98 -7.14 -1.96 -24.93
N TYR A 99 -6.85 -3.27 -24.87
CA TYR A 99 -5.59 -3.79 -24.36
C TYR A 99 -4.39 -3.38 -25.22
N GLU A 100 -4.52 -3.40 -26.54
CA GLU A 100 -3.47 -2.91 -27.45
C GLU A 100 -3.23 -1.41 -27.32
N GLN A 101 -4.27 -0.61 -27.09
CA GLN A 101 -4.13 0.84 -26.89
C GLN A 101 -3.32 1.14 -25.63
N ILE A 102 -3.58 0.44 -24.51
CA ILE A 102 -2.77 0.63 -23.29
C ILE A 102 -1.33 0.14 -23.49
N ALA A 103 -1.11 -0.95 -24.24
CA ALA A 103 0.22 -1.44 -24.57
C ALA A 103 1.01 -0.47 -25.48
N LYS A 104 0.33 0.18 -26.44
CA LYS A 104 0.89 1.19 -27.33
C LYS A 104 1.15 2.52 -26.63
N LEU A 105 0.27 2.95 -25.72
CA LEU A 105 0.51 4.12 -24.86
C LEU A 105 1.69 3.90 -23.92
N GLY A 106 2.00 2.65 -23.58
CA GLY A 106 3.26 2.26 -22.93
C GLY A 106 4.47 2.21 -23.87
N SER A 107 4.31 2.17 -25.20
CA SER A 107 5.40 2.02 -26.19
C SER A 107 6.16 3.32 -26.51
N SER A 108 5.85 4.44 -25.85
CA SER A 108 6.84 5.53 -25.68
C SER A 108 7.96 5.13 -24.71
N ASP A 109 7.75 4.08 -23.90
CA ASP A 109 8.68 3.62 -22.85
C ASP A 109 8.89 2.07 -22.85
N PHE A 110 8.45 1.31 -23.88
CA PHE A 110 8.35 -0.17 -23.79
C PHE A 110 9.07 -1.01 -24.87
N VAL A 111 9.79 -0.45 -25.84
CA VAL A 111 10.49 -1.25 -26.90
C VAL A 111 12.03 -1.19 -26.81
N GLY A 112 12.57 -1.01 -25.60
CA GLY A 112 14.02 -0.87 -25.37
C GLY A 112 14.82 -2.16 -25.19
N ASN A 113 14.25 -3.29 -24.74
CA ASN A 113 15.09 -4.40 -24.22
C ASN A 113 14.60 -5.81 -24.56
N LEU A 114 14.80 -6.27 -25.80
CA LEU A 114 14.86 -7.72 -26.08
C LEU A 114 15.99 -8.17 -27.02
N THR A 115 16.95 -7.31 -27.36
CA THR A 115 18.22 -7.76 -27.95
C THR A 115 19.35 -6.86 -27.47
N ASN A 116 20.08 -7.29 -26.43
CA ASN A 116 21.54 -7.33 -26.39
C ASN A 116 22.07 -7.48 -24.96
N GLU A 117 23.19 -8.18 -24.91
CA GLU A 117 23.97 -8.52 -23.73
C GLU A 117 24.36 -7.28 -22.90
N ALA A 118 24.14 -7.41 -21.59
CA ALA A 118 24.75 -6.71 -20.45
C ALA A 118 25.17 -5.23 -20.59
N SER A 119 24.42 -4.32 -19.93
CA SER A 119 24.91 -3.58 -18.75
C SER A 119 23.72 -2.89 -18.03
N ALA A 120 23.85 -2.70 -16.71
CA ALA A 120 22.79 -2.62 -15.70
C ALA A 120 22.13 -1.23 -15.45
N ALA A 121 20.96 -1.30 -14.77
CA ALA A 121 20.21 -0.30 -13.98
C ALA A 121 19.16 0.58 -14.71
N ASP A 122 17.88 0.73 -14.32
CA ASP A 122 17.02 0.14 -13.28
C ASP A 122 15.54 0.49 -13.61
N GLN A 123 14.67 -0.51 -13.85
CA GLN A 123 13.27 -0.50 -13.38
C GLN A 123 12.68 -1.93 -13.48
N GLU A 124 12.83 -2.70 -12.42
CA GLU A 124 12.52 -4.13 -12.34
C GLU A 124 11.01 -4.43 -12.27
N CYS A 125 10.55 -5.27 -13.20
CA CYS A 125 9.31 -6.04 -13.04
C CYS A 125 9.59 -7.26 -12.16
N ILE A 126 9.11 -7.23 -10.92
CA ILE A 126 9.27 -8.28 -9.92
C ILE A 126 8.56 -9.58 -10.40
N SER A 127 9.32 -10.59 -10.82
CA SER A 127 8.87 -11.97 -11.08
C SER A 127 8.45 -12.69 -9.78
N LEU A 128 7.85 -13.88 -9.84
CA LEU A 128 7.50 -14.65 -8.62
C LEU A 128 8.74 -15.09 -7.81
N GLU A 129 9.87 -15.32 -8.48
CA GLU A 129 11.17 -15.48 -7.81
C GLU A 129 11.59 -14.19 -7.11
N ASP A 130 11.25 -13.03 -7.68
CA ASP A 130 11.52 -11.72 -7.08
C ASP A 130 10.56 -11.37 -5.93
N ILE A 131 9.27 -11.74 -5.98
CA ILE A 131 8.35 -11.50 -4.83
C ILE A 131 8.78 -12.33 -3.63
N ASN A 132 9.12 -13.60 -3.84
CA ASN A 132 9.62 -14.45 -2.77
C ASN A 132 10.96 -13.91 -2.24
N THR A 133 11.86 -13.49 -3.12
CA THR A 133 13.14 -12.87 -2.72
C THR A 133 12.92 -11.57 -1.95
N LEU A 134 11.99 -10.71 -2.37
CA LEU A 134 11.62 -9.49 -1.66
C LEU A 134 10.97 -9.79 -0.32
N TRP A 135 10.13 -10.82 -0.24
CA TRP A 135 9.52 -11.27 1.01
C TRP A 135 10.58 -11.82 1.98
N LEU A 136 11.51 -12.65 1.50
CA LEU A 136 12.61 -13.17 2.30
C LEU A 136 13.55 -12.05 2.75
N SER A 137 13.89 -11.12 1.84
CA SER A 137 14.70 -9.94 2.14
C SER A 137 14.01 -9.04 3.15
N PHE A 138 12.72 -8.75 2.97
CA PHE A 138 11.91 -8.00 3.91
C PHE A 138 11.99 -8.63 5.31
N ASN A 139 11.74 -9.94 5.43
CA ASN A 139 11.81 -10.62 6.71
C ASN A 139 13.23 -10.63 7.29
N GLU A 140 14.26 -10.82 6.47
CA GLU A 140 15.66 -10.77 6.91
C GLU A 140 16.01 -9.40 7.50
N TYR A 141 15.73 -8.32 6.77
CA TYR A 141 16.00 -6.96 7.22
C TYR A 141 15.09 -6.55 8.38
N SER A 142 13.82 -6.95 8.39
CA SER A 142 12.94 -6.77 9.53
C SER A 142 13.50 -7.43 10.78
N ASN A 143 13.96 -8.68 10.70
CA ASN A 143 14.56 -9.38 11.83
C ASN A 143 15.88 -8.73 12.28
N LYS A 144 16.70 -8.23 11.35
CA LYS A 144 17.91 -7.44 11.68
C LYS A 144 17.55 -6.16 12.42
N LEU A 145 16.51 -5.43 11.97
CA LEU A 145 16.01 -4.23 12.64
C LEU A 145 15.47 -4.53 14.03
N VAL A 146 14.66 -5.58 14.19
CA VAL A 146 14.15 -6.00 15.50
C VAL A 146 15.30 -6.31 16.46
N LYS A 147 16.36 -6.99 15.99
CA LYS A 147 17.56 -7.26 16.81
C LYS A 147 18.32 -5.97 17.16
N ALA A 148 18.42 -5.03 16.23
CA ALA A 148 19.12 -3.76 16.45
C ALA A 148 18.36 -2.80 17.38
N LEU A 149 17.02 -2.77 17.28
CA LEU A 149 16.12 -1.91 18.07
C LEU A 149 15.73 -2.56 19.41
N GLY A 150 15.72 -3.89 19.48
CA GLY A 150 15.76 -4.68 20.71
C GLY A 150 14.45 -4.91 21.45
N ARG A 151 13.26 -4.71 20.84
CA ARG A 151 12.00 -4.66 21.62
C ARG A 151 10.79 -5.46 21.08
N THR A 152 10.26 -5.24 19.87
CA THR A 152 8.97 -5.82 19.40
C THR A 152 8.85 -5.93 17.87
N ASN A 153 7.63 -6.18 17.35
CA ASN A 153 7.31 -6.27 15.92
C ASN A 153 6.86 -4.94 15.28
N ASN A 154 6.74 -3.84 16.04
CA ASN A 154 6.33 -2.53 15.50
C ASN A 154 7.54 -1.70 15.03
N ILE A 155 8.22 -2.20 14.00
CA ILE A 155 9.51 -1.64 13.51
C ILE A 155 9.43 -0.14 13.20
N VAL A 156 8.33 0.33 12.60
CA VAL A 156 8.17 1.76 12.24
C VAL A 156 8.08 2.64 13.50
N GLY A 157 7.34 2.20 14.51
CA GLY A 157 7.27 2.91 15.79
C GLY A 157 8.60 2.90 16.51
N GLU A 158 9.27 1.76 16.55
CA GLU A 158 10.56 1.61 17.22
C GLU A 158 11.68 2.39 16.55
N TYR A 159 11.70 2.45 15.22
CA TYR A 159 12.65 3.28 14.50
C TYR A 159 12.40 4.77 14.76
N ALA A 160 11.13 5.19 14.83
CA ALA A 160 10.79 6.55 15.23
C ALA A 160 11.24 6.86 16.67
N GLU A 161 11.02 5.94 17.62
CA GLU A 161 11.50 6.06 19.00
C GLU A 161 13.04 6.15 19.05
N TYR A 162 13.75 5.35 18.25
CA TYR A 162 15.21 5.41 18.12
C TYR A 162 15.69 6.78 17.62
N LEU A 163 15.08 7.32 16.56
CA LEU A 163 15.40 8.66 16.04
C LEU A 163 15.13 9.75 17.08
N THR A 164 14.00 9.68 17.78
CA THR A 164 13.66 10.62 18.85
C THR A 164 14.67 10.53 20.01
N LEU A 165 15.06 9.33 20.42
CA LEU A 165 16.05 9.14 21.47
C LEU A 165 17.41 9.71 21.07
N ASN A 166 17.85 9.51 19.83
CA ASN A 166 19.11 10.07 19.34
C ASN A 166 19.10 11.61 19.32
N TYR A 167 17.97 12.21 18.98
CA TYR A 167 17.84 13.66 18.95
C TYR A 167 17.83 14.30 20.35
N TYR A 168 16.97 13.80 21.25
CA TYR A 168 16.82 14.37 22.61
C TYR A 168 17.79 13.79 23.65
N GLY A 169 18.50 12.71 23.31
CA GLY A 169 19.26 11.89 24.24
C GLY A 169 18.36 11.20 25.29
N GLY A 170 18.98 10.70 26.36
CA GLY A 170 18.25 10.14 27.50
C GLY A 170 18.10 8.62 27.43
N LYS A 171 16.90 8.10 27.74
CA LYS A 171 16.64 6.65 27.77
C LYS A 171 15.19 6.30 27.44
N PHE A 172 14.99 5.09 26.93
CA PHE A 172 13.66 4.51 26.81
C PHE A 172 13.03 4.19 28.17
N LEU A 173 11.71 4.33 28.25
CA LEU A 173 10.90 3.85 29.36
C LEU A 173 10.42 2.41 29.09
N LYS A 174 10.06 1.65 30.13
CA LYS A 174 9.57 0.27 30.01
C LYS A 174 8.08 0.27 29.67
N ALA A 175 7.68 -0.63 28.76
CA ALA A 175 6.40 -0.64 28.05
C ALA A 175 5.12 -0.89 28.91
N SER A 176 5.24 -1.25 30.20
CA SER A 176 4.09 -1.81 30.93
C SER A 176 3.29 -0.81 31.79
N ALA A 177 3.72 0.46 31.91
CA ALA A 177 3.00 1.44 32.75
C ALA A 177 3.15 2.91 32.36
N ALA A 178 4.01 3.25 31.39
CA ALA A 178 4.26 4.64 31.03
C ALA A 178 3.47 5.05 29.78
N SER A 179 2.73 6.14 29.91
CA SER A 179 2.17 7.03 28.87
C SER A 179 3.21 7.68 27.94
N SER A 180 4.47 7.27 28.05
CA SER A 180 5.62 7.93 27.45
C SER A 180 6.62 6.85 27.04
N ASP A 181 7.22 7.02 25.87
CA ASP A 181 8.16 6.06 25.30
C ASP A 181 9.60 6.39 25.73
N ILE A 182 9.91 7.69 25.90
CA ILE A 182 11.26 8.20 26.16
C ILE A 182 11.24 9.20 27.32
N LYS A 183 12.29 9.15 28.14
CA LYS A 183 12.69 10.24 29.02
C LYS A 183 13.99 10.84 28.50
N SER A 184 13.93 12.09 28.04
CA SER A 184 15.08 12.80 27.47
C SER A 184 16.17 13.10 28.51
N SER A 185 17.32 13.56 28.02
CA SER A 185 18.45 13.98 28.87
C SER A 185 18.10 15.11 29.84
N ASN A 186 17.22 16.03 29.44
CA ASN A 186 16.70 17.11 30.29
C ASN A 186 15.49 16.70 31.16
N GLY A 187 15.15 15.40 31.18
CA GLY A 187 14.13 14.84 32.05
C GLY A 187 12.70 14.94 31.55
N LYS A 188 12.49 15.46 30.33
CA LYS A 188 11.17 15.54 29.68
C LYS A 188 10.66 14.17 29.26
N LEU A 189 9.37 13.97 29.42
CA LEU A 189 8.65 12.77 29.03
C LEU A 189 8.09 12.94 27.62
N ILE A 190 8.38 12.00 26.74
CA ILE A 190 8.06 12.08 25.32
C ILE A 190 7.25 10.86 24.92
N GLN A 191 6.07 11.10 24.35
CA GLN A 191 5.33 10.09 23.59
C GLN A 191 5.71 10.22 22.12
N VAL A 192 5.93 9.10 21.45
CA VAL A 192 6.27 9.01 20.03
C VAL A 192 5.14 8.31 19.29
N LYS A 193 4.77 8.85 18.13
CA LYS A 193 3.82 8.23 17.20
C LYS A 193 4.36 8.31 15.79
N ALA A 194 4.23 7.23 15.03
CA ALA A 194 4.73 7.18 13.67
C ALA A 194 3.75 6.57 12.68
N ARG A 195 3.84 7.02 11.43
CA ARG A 195 3.07 6.50 10.29
C ARG A 195 3.89 6.56 9.00
N LYS A 196 3.72 5.56 8.15
CA LYS A 196 4.14 5.62 6.75
C LYS A 196 3.01 6.24 5.93
N VAL A 197 3.31 7.24 5.11
CA VAL A 197 2.34 8.00 4.34
C VAL A 197 2.32 7.49 2.90
N SER A 198 1.18 6.95 2.47
CA SER A 198 0.93 6.60 1.08
C SER A 198 0.37 7.83 0.34
N GLY A 199 1.15 8.41 -0.58
CA GLY A 199 0.75 9.56 -1.40
C GLY A 199 1.23 10.93 -0.88
N SER A 200 0.77 11.99 -1.54
CA SER A 200 1.20 13.36 -1.26
C SER A 200 0.53 13.95 -0.02
N SER A 201 -0.76 13.68 0.19
CA SER A 201 -1.54 14.21 1.32
C SER A 201 -1.12 13.61 2.66
N MET A 202 -1.06 14.46 3.67
CA MET A 202 -0.86 14.07 5.07
C MET A 202 -2.12 14.28 5.91
N SER A 203 -3.24 14.71 5.32
CA SER A 203 -4.52 14.90 6.02
C SER A 203 -5.29 13.57 6.11
N GLY A 204 -6.01 13.36 7.22
CA GLY A 204 -6.82 12.17 7.46
C GLY A 204 -6.05 10.96 8.01
N ILE A 205 -4.77 11.11 8.37
CA ILE A 205 -3.96 10.03 8.91
C ILE A 205 -4.17 9.98 10.43
N GLY A 206 -4.97 9.01 10.88
CA GLY A 206 -5.08 8.70 12.31
C GLY A 206 -3.74 8.22 12.85
N LEU A 207 -3.37 8.61 14.08
CA LEU A 207 -2.25 8.05 14.84
C LEU A 207 -2.68 6.79 15.62
N SER A 208 -1.76 6.12 16.31
CA SER A 208 -2.15 5.03 17.21
C SER A 208 -2.70 5.58 18.52
N ILE A 209 -3.53 4.79 19.21
CA ILE A 209 -4.23 5.19 20.44
C ILE A 209 -3.25 5.77 21.47
N ILE A 210 -3.63 6.90 22.05
CA ILE A 210 -2.98 7.52 23.21
C ILE A 210 -3.80 7.12 24.42
N ARG A 211 -3.22 6.40 25.37
CA ARG A 211 -3.97 5.86 26.54
C ARG A 211 -3.89 6.76 27.77
N SER A 212 -2.91 7.64 27.82
CA SER A 212 -2.73 8.63 28.87
C SER A 212 -2.01 9.85 28.28
N TRP A 213 -2.22 11.01 28.89
CA TRP A 213 -1.57 12.28 28.55
C TRP A 213 -0.40 12.61 29.47
N ASP A 214 0.13 11.66 30.25
CA ASP A 214 1.24 11.90 31.18
C ASP A 214 2.59 11.97 30.44
N PHE A 215 2.74 12.95 29.55
CA PHE A 215 3.96 13.27 28.81
C PHE A 215 4.05 14.80 28.62
N ASP A 216 5.24 15.35 28.41
CA ASP A 216 5.44 16.79 28.19
C ASP A 216 5.07 17.18 26.75
N PHE A 217 5.48 16.38 25.77
CA PHE A 217 5.16 16.59 24.37
C PHE A 217 5.10 15.28 23.58
N LEU A 218 4.34 15.33 22.50
CA LEU A 218 4.18 14.27 21.52
C LEU A 218 5.07 14.56 20.31
N VAL A 219 5.93 13.61 19.94
CA VAL A 219 6.66 13.64 18.67
C VAL A 219 5.93 12.77 17.66
N THR A 220 5.53 13.36 16.54
CA THR A 220 4.93 12.62 15.42
C THR A 220 5.90 12.57 14.25
N ILE A 221 6.22 11.35 13.77
CA ILE A 221 7.14 11.14 12.63
C ILE A 221 6.37 10.49 11.48
N PHE A 222 6.43 11.14 10.32
CA PHE A 222 5.82 10.65 9.08
C PHE A 222 6.92 10.26 8.10
N PHE A 223 6.89 9.01 7.66
CA PHE A 223 7.81 8.47 6.65
C PHE A 223 7.15 8.43 5.28
N ASP A 224 7.92 8.63 4.21
CA ASP A 224 7.46 8.44 2.84
C ASP A 224 7.43 6.94 2.44
N ALA A 225 7.08 6.66 1.18
CA ALA A 225 7.02 5.29 0.65
C ALA A 225 8.38 4.56 0.68
N SER A 226 9.49 5.30 0.60
CA SER A 226 10.86 4.76 0.71
C SER A 226 11.36 4.63 2.15
N GLY A 227 10.61 5.12 3.14
CA GLY A 227 11.00 5.09 4.55
C GLY A 227 11.78 6.32 5.01
N ARG A 228 11.95 7.34 4.16
CA ARG A 228 12.63 8.60 4.52
C ARG A 228 11.71 9.51 5.31
N ILE A 229 12.29 10.36 6.14
CA ILE A 229 11.52 11.35 6.91
C ILE A 229 10.84 12.37 5.99
N LYS A 230 9.50 12.30 5.94
CA LYS A 230 8.63 13.25 5.22
C LYS A 230 8.30 14.47 6.07
N LYS A 231 7.99 14.29 7.36
CA LYS A 231 7.66 15.36 8.32
C LYS A 231 7.88 14.89 9.75
N VAL A 232 8.34 15.78 10.63
CA VAL A 232 8.37 15.59 12.08
C VAL A 232 7.72 16.77 12.78
N LEU A 233 6.78 16.50 13.68
CA LEU A 233 6.14 17.53 14.50
C LEU A 233 6.37 17.25 15.98
N GLU A 234 6.82 18.26 16.71
CA GLU A 234 6.82 18.30 18.16
C GLU A 234 5.58 19.07 18.64
N VAL A 235 4.67 18.37 19.31
CA VAL A 235 3.36 18.86 19.72
C VAL A 235 3.31 18.92 21.25
N PRO A 236 3.24 20.11 21.87
CA PRO A 236 3.04 20.22 23.32
C PRO A 236 1.80 19.45 23.78
N VAL A 237 1.85 18.80 24.95
CA VAL A 237 0.76 17.94 25.42
C VAL A 237 -0.61 18.64 25.47
N GLU A 238 -0.64 19.91 25.89
CA GLU A 238 -1.88 20.69 25.95
C GLU A 238 -2.47 20.93 24.55
N VAL A 239 -1.61 21.14 23.55
CA VAL A 239 -2.05 21.25 22.15
C VAL A 239 -2.51 19.88 21.64
N ALA A 240 -1.79 18.80 21.96
CA ALA A 240 -2.14 17.45 21.53
C ALA A 240 -3.52 17.01 22.04
N LYS A 241 -3.88 17.36 23.28
CA LYS A 241 -5.21 17.10 23.87
C LYS A 241 -6.34 17.74 23.06
N GLU A 242 -6.16 18.95 22.56
CA GLU A 242 -7.19 19.65 21.75
C GLU A 242 -7.52 18.92 20.45
N TYR A 243 -6.57 18.14 19.91
CA TYR A 243 -6.76 17.34 18.70
C TYR A 243 -7.14 15.88 18.97
N GLY A 244 -7.13 15.45 20.23
CA GLY A 244 -7.45 14.10 20.64
C GLY A 244 -8.96 13.87 20.67
N VAL A 245 -9.43 12.91 19.87
CA VAL A 245 -10.83 12.46 19.91
C VAL A 245 -10.91 11.17 20.72
N GLU A 246 -11.80 11.13 21.71
CA GLU A 246 -12.00 9.95 22.55
C GLU A 246 -12.47 8.75 21.72
N ASN A 247 -11.87 7.61 21.97
CA ASN A 247 -12.17 6.33 21.36
C ASN A 247 -12.52 5.33 22.48
N SER A 248 -13.82 5.13 22.67
CA SER A 248 -14.39 4.27 23.70
C SER A 248 -14.00 2.80 23.55
N HIS A 249 -13.77 2.32 22.32
CA HIS A 249 -13.48 0.91 22.04
C HIS A 249 -12.05 0.52 22.45
N GLN A 250 -11.13 1.48 22.43
CA GLN A 250 -9.70 1.25 22.73
C GLN A 250 -9.25 1.89 24.04
N HIS A 251 -10.18 2.52 24.77
CA HIS A 251 -9.96 3.22 26.03
C HIS A 251 -8.81 4.25 25.93
N GLY A 252 -8.98 5.25 25.06
CA GLY A 252 -8.01 6.33 24.90
C GLY A 252 -8.43 7.37 23.86
N TRP A 253 -7.46 8.10 23.32
CA TRP A 253 -7.67 9.16 22.33
C TRP A 253 -6.94 8.89 21.03
N VAL A 254 -7.55 9.24 19.91
CA VAL A 254 -6.94 9.20 18.59
C VAL A 254 -6.80 10.63 18.08
N ILE A 255 -5.58 10.99 17.68
CA ILE A 255 -5.33 12.21 16.93
C ILE A 255 -5.30 11.84 15.45
N THR A 256 -6.07 12.57 14.64
CA THR A 256 -6.05 12.45 13.18
C THR A 256 -5.46 13.72 12.61
N THR A 257 -4.43 13.58 11.77
CA THR A 257 -3.83 14.71 11.08
C THR A 257 -4.87 15.42 10.22
N ASN A 258 -4.82 16.75 10.22
CA ASN A 258 -5.64 17.60 9.37
C ASN A 258 -4.90 18.91 9.10
N ASN A 259 -5.41 19.74 8.20
CA ASN A 259 -4.76 21.01 7.87
C ASN A 259 -4.60 21.95 9.08
N LYS A 260 -5.46 21.84 10.10
CA LYS A 260 -5.36 22.66 11.32
C LYS A 260 -4.15 22.22 12.15
N LEU A 261 -4.03 20.93 12.45
CA LEU A 261 -2.89 20.37 13.18
C LEU A 261 -1.57 20.56 12.42
N LEU A 262 -1.55 20.34 11.10
CA LEU A 262 -0.32 20.43 10.31
C LEU A 262 0.23 21.85 10.19
N ASN A 263 -0.58 22.87 10.44
CA ASN A 263 -0.22 24.29 10.34
C ASN A 263 -0.43 25.06 11.66
N ASP A 264 -0.63 24.36 12.78
CA ASP A 264 -0.81 25.01 14.09
C ASP A 264 0.53 25.65 14.50
N THR A 265 0.54 26.96 14.73
CA THR A 265 1.76 27.73 15.03
C THR A 265 2.36 27.40 16.40
N ARG A 266 1.61 26.68 17.26
CA ARG A 266 2.08 26.17 18.55
C ARG A 266 2.87 24.86 18.43
N ILE A 267 2.90 24.26 17.23
CA ILE A 267 3.58 23.01 16.92
C ILE A 267 4.90 23.33 16.22
N THR A 268 5.98 22.71 16.69
CA THR A 268 7.31 22.92 16.10
C THR A 268 7.57 21.89 15.01
N ASP A 269 7.92 22.35 13.82
CA ASP A 269 8.41 21.49 12.74
C ASP A 269 9.88 21.15 12.97
N MET A 270 10.14 19.86 13.22
CA MET A 270 11.47 19.32 13.54
C MET A 270 12.07 18.52 12.38
N THR A 271 11.47 18.61 11.18
CA THR A 271 11.81 17.75 10.04
C THR A 271 13.28 17.84 9.65
N THR A 272 13.84 19.05 9.56
CA THR A 272 15.24 19.27 9.15
C THR A 272 16.22 18.72 10.19
N GLN A 273 15.89 18.90 11.47
CA GLN A 273 16.68 18.48 12.62
C GLN A 273 16.79 16.95 12.67
N PHE A 274 15.68 16.25 12.42
CA PHE A 274 15.65 14.79 12.44
C PHE A 274 16.31 14.16 11.20
N ARG A 275 16.28 14.81 10.04
CA ARG A 275 16.97 14.32 8.83
C ARG A 275 18.49 14.19 9.01
N GLY A 276 19.10 14.91 9.94
CA GLY A 276 20.53 14.73 10.28
C GLY A 276 20.87 13.36 10.87
N TYR A 277 19.87 12.63 11.36
CA TYR A 277 19.97 11.30 11.97
C TYR A 277 19.45 10.18 11.05
N ASP A 278 18.88 10.53 9.89
CA ASP A 278 18.41 9.64 8.82
C ASP A 278 19.48 9.58 7.73
N LYS A 279 20.58 8.85 7.99
CA LYS A 279 21.75 8.72 7.07
C LYS A 279 21.86 7.33 6.48
#